data_AF-A0A2S9BKJ2-F1
#
_entry.id   AF-A0A2S9BKJ2-F1
#
_cell.length_a   1.000
_cell.length_b   1.000
_cell.length_c   1.000
_cell.angle_alpha   90.00
_cell.angle_beta   90.00
_cell.angle_gamma   90.00
#
_symmetry.space_group_name_H-M   'P 1'
#
loop_
_entity.id
_entity.type
_entity.pdbx_description
1 polymer ?
#
loop_
_entity_poly.entity_id
_entity_poly.type
_entity_poly.pdbx_seq_one_letter_code
_entity_poly.pdbx_strand_id
1 'polypeptide(L)'
;MKRSTKITTAVVVVAVAGLFAAAAPAVVSAAPAVFGVASWASERFAAEPSTAPTPAPEDPAQESLVSLGDGISVPAGGPGDCTTNAFINIGSDDGETMHAKLLGELVEMGESELASGPVTLDAAGEIFSYEVQAGDSLIAIGERFCVDYVTVGSFNHVRGFEPIAPGDVLYLRPDPTLPFVDIYSPYNAAPGSSTIPYYDGVAAFSTAVATADLGAARFLWQRLEKDMPPETAAVITQALSDDDLSLLRRMFP
;
A
#
# COMPACT_ATOMS: atom_id res chain seq x y z
N MET A 1 -14.35 28.70 -61.07
CA MET A 1 -15.72 28.18 -61.32
C MET A 1 -15.77 26.71 -60.94
N LYS A 2 -16.64 26.39 -59.96
CA LYS A 2 -17.17 25.09 -59.50
C LYS A 2 -16.53 23.79 -60.06
N ARG A 3 -15.97 22.97 -59.18
CA ARG A 3 -16.18 21.52 -59.18
C ARG A 3 -16.44 21.05 -57.76
N SER A 4 -17.60 20.43 -57.57
CA SER A 4 -18.06 19.88 -56.31
C SER A 4 -17.47 18.49 -56.12
N THR A 5 -17.01 18.19 -54.91
CA THR A 5 -16.66 16.84 -54.50
C THR A 5 -17.52 16.49 -53.30
N LYS A 6 -18.23 15.38 -53.45
CA LYS A 6 -19.33 14.92 -52.60
C LYS A 6 -18.79 14.40 -51.28
N ILE A 7 -19.44 14.81 -50.20
CA ILE A 7 -19.28 14.29 -48.84
C ILE A 7 -19.99 12.94 -48.80
N THR A 8 -19.28 11.87 -48.45
CA THR A 8 -19.89 10.57 -48.15
C THR A 8 -19.69 10.29 -46.67
N THR A 9 -20.69 10.66 -45.89
CA THR A 9 -20.85 10.36 -44.47
C THR A 9 -21.20 8.88 -44.31
N ALA A 10 -20.37 8.10 -43.61
CA ALA A 10 -20.73 6.75 -43.20
C ALA A 10 -21.48 6.83 -41.86
N VAL A 11 -22.81 6.64 -41.93
CA VAL A 11 -23.71 6.49 -40.79
C VAL A 11 -23.72 5.01 -40.41
N VAL A 12 -23.30 4.69 -39.18
CA VAL A 12 -23.52 3.35 -38.61
C VAL A 12 -24.87 3.35 -37.90
N VAL A 13 -25.85 2.70 -38.52
CA VAL A 13 -27.19 2.46 -37.98
C VAL A 13 -27.16 1.22 -37.11
N VAL A 14 -27.53 1.39 -35.85
CA VAL A 14 -27.87 0.32 -34.90
C VAL A 14 -29.18 -0.32 -35.35
N ALA A 15 -29.19 -1.64 -35.55
CA ALA A 15 -30.40 -2.42 -35.76
C ALA A 15 -30.69 -3.26 -34.51
N VAL A 16 -31.64 -2.79 -33.71
CA VAL A 16 -32.35 -3.56 -32.70
C VAL A 16 -33.56 -4.20 -33.39
N ALA A 17 -33.67 -5.53 -33.36
CA ALA A 17 -34.92 -6.23 -33.64
C ALA A 17 -34.99 -7.48 -32.77
N GLY A 18 -35.87 -7.42 -31.77
CA GLY A 18 -36.28 -8.57 -30.96
C GLY A 18 -37.31 -9.43 -31.69
N LEU A 19 -37.46 -10.66 -31.20
CA LEU A 19 -38.61 -11.50 -31.52
C LEU A 19 -39.22 -12.00 -30.20
N PHE A 20 -40.41 -11.49 -29.89
CA PHE A 20 -41.31 -12.01 -28.87
C PHE A 20 -41.96 -13.29 -29.39
N ALA A 21 -41.87 -14.38 -28.63
CA ALA A 21 -42.79 -15.50 -28.74
C ALA A 21 -43.24 -15.90 -27.32
N ALA A 22 -44.55 -15.78 -27.12
CA ALA A 22 -45.24 -16.06 -25.87
C ALA A 22 -45.40 -17.58 -25.64
N ALA A 23 -45.13 -18.03 -24.41
CA ALA A 23 -45.72 -19.25 -23.86
C ALA A 23 -45.89 -19.07 -22.34
N ALA A 24 -47.08 -19.41 -21.84
CA ALA A 24 -47.57 -19.22 -20.48
C ALA A 24 -46.80 -20.01 -19.41
N PRO A 25 -46.88 -19.63 -18.12
CA PRO A 25 -46.19 -20.34 -17.03
C PRO A 25 -46.94 -21.63 -16.65
N ALA A 26 -46.25 -22.76 -16.70
CA ALA A 26 -46.68 -23.95 -15.99
C ALA A 26 -46.27 -23.82 -14.52
N VAL A 27 -47.26 -23.68 -13.64
CA VAL A 27 -47.11 -23.72 -12.18
C VAL A 27 -46.62 -25.11 -11.78
N VAL A 28 -45.37 -25.20 -11.33
CA VAL A 28 -44.86 -26.35 -10.58
C VAL A 28 -44.70 -25.90 -9.14
N SER A 29 -45.62 -26.34 -8.29
CA SER A 29 -45.55 -26.15 -6.84
C SER A 29 -44.38 -26.98 -6.29
N ALA A 30 -43.31 -26.32 -5.86
CA ALA A 30 -42.29 -26.91 -5.01
C ALA A 30 -42.13 -26.00 -3.77
N ALA A 31 -42.39 -26.60 -2.61
CA ALA A 31 -42.34 -25.99 -1.28
C ALA A 31 -40.92 -25.46 -0.94
N PRO A 32 -40.78 -24.55 0.06
CA PRO A 32 -39.54 -23.82 0.26
C PRO A 32 -38.48 -24.69 0.92
N ALA A 33 -37.34 -24.85 0.24
CA ALA A 33 -36.11 -25.31 0.87
C ALA A 33 -35.52 -24.14 1.67
N VAL A 34 -35.74 -24.20 2.99
CA VAL A 34 -34.96 -23.44 3.97
C VAL A 34 -33.53 -23.96 3.87
N PHE A 35 -32.61 -23.16 3.35
CA PHE A 35 -31.18 -23.45 3.43
C PHE A 35 -30.73 -23.31 4.88
N GLY A 36 -30.89 -24.40 5.63
CA GLY A 36 -30.30 -24.58 6.94
C GLY A 36 -28.79 -24.72 6.81
N VAL A 37 -28.08 -23.71 7.31
CA VAL A 37 -26.67 -23.78 7.70
C VAL A 37 -26.50 -24.79 8.83
N ALA A 38 -26.45 -26.09 8.50
CA ALA A 38 -26.02 -27.17 9.40
C ALA A 38 -25.86 -28.47 8.60
N SER A 39 -24.80 -28.58 7.79
CA SER A 39 -24.37 -29.87 7.25
C SER A 39 -22.87 -29.84 7.04
N TRP A 40 -22.16 -30.39 8.02
CA TRP A 40 -21.10 -31.41 7.83
C TRP A 40 -20.43 -31.71 9.18
N ALA A 41 -21.23 -31.98 10.21
CA ALA A 41 -20.71 -32.59 11.43
C ALA A 41 -21.22 -34.02 11.48
N SER A 42 -20.30 -34.97 11.62
CA SER A 42 -20.50 -36.38 11.98
C SER A 42 -20.40 -37.41 10.86
N GLU A 43 -19.23 -37.53 10.24
CA GLU A 43 -18.66 -38.86 10.00
C GLU A 43 -17.45 -39.02 10.92
N ARG A 44 -17.59 -40.00 11.80
CA ARG A 44 -16.80 -40.21 12.99
C ARG A 44 -15.62 -41.08 12.59
N PHE A 45 -14.46 -40.48 12.36
CA PHE A 45 -13.20 -41.21 12.50
C PHE A 45 -13.03 -41.53 13.98
N ALA A 46 -13.52 -42.70 14.40
CA ALA A 46 -13.16 -43.28 15.68
C ALA A 46 -11.70 -43.74 15.58
N ALA A 47 -10.77 -42.82 15.78
CA ALA A 47 -9.40 -43.17 16.13
C ALA A 47 -9.40 -43.57 17.61
N GLU A 48 -8.89 -44.77 17.91
CA GLU A 48 -8.61 -45.17 19.29
C GLU A 48 -7.69 -44.14 19.97
N PRO A 49 -7.92 -43.81 21.26
CA PRO A 49 -7.04 -42.90 21.98
C PRO A 49 -5.66 -43.55 22.12
N SER A 50 -4.70 -43.08 21.33
CA SER A 50 -3.28 -43.43 21.48
C SER A 50 -2.80 -42.96 22.85
N THR A 51 -2.36 -43.90 23.68
CA THR A 51 -1.71 -43.65 24.98
C THR A 51 -0.20 -43.44 24.86
N ALA A 52 0.33 -43.36 23.64
CA ALA A 52 1.71 -42.95 23.45
C ALA A 52 1.84 -41.45 23.76
N PRO A 53 2.81 -41.02 24.58
CA PRO A 53 3.09 -39.61 24.71
C PRO A 53 3.47 -39.08 23.33
N THR A 54 2.60 -38.26 22.74
CA THR A 54 2.96 -37.37 21.66
C THR A 54 4.21 -36.62 22.15
N PRO A 55 5.37 -36.70 21.48
CA PRO A 55 6.46 -35.79 21.81
C PRO A 55 5.85 -34.39 21.70
N ALA A 56 5.92 -33.63 22.80
CA ALA A 56 5.53 -32.24 22.77
C ALA A 56 6.20 -31.62 21.52
N PRO A 57 5.49 -30.86 20.68
CA PRO A 57 6.19 -30.07 19.68
C PRO A 57 7.24 -29.28 20.46
N GLU A 58 8.51 -29.55 20.17
CA GLU A 58 9.59 -28.66 20.58
C GLU A 58 9.16 -27.31 20.02
N ASP A 59 8.95 -26.35 20.93
CA ASP A 59 8.57 -24.98 20.58
C ASP A 59 9.64 -24.45 19.60
N PRO A 60 9.33 -24.27 18.30
CA PRO A 60 10.34 -23.86 17.34
C PRO A 60 10.76 -22.40 17.52
N ALA A 61 10.22 -21.69 18.52
CA ALA A 61 10.43 -20.26 18.68
C ALA A 61 10.84 -19.88 20.12
N GLN A 62 12.04 -20.28 20.53
CA GLN A 62 12.90 -19.24 21.11
C GLN A 62 13.57 -18.50 19.95
N GLU A 63 12.77 -17.87 19.09
CA GLU A 63 13.28 -16.91 18.13
C GLU A 63 13.96 -15.82 18.95
N SER A 64 15.28 -15.75 18.87
CA SER A 64 16.02 -14.73 19.59
C SER A 64 15.59 -13.38 19.04
N LEU A 65 14.86 -12.61 19.83
CA LEU A 65 14.45 -11.26 19.42
C LEU A 65 15.67 -10.34 19.40
N VAL A 66 15.80 -9.56 18.33
CA VAL A 66 16.78 -8.49 18.19
C VAL A 66 16.08 -7.17 18.46
N SER A 67 16.57 -6.44 19.47
CA SER A 67 16.07 -5.10 19.78
C SER A 67 16.66 -4.09 18.80
N LEU A 68 15.79 -3.34 18.12
CA LEU A 68 16.17 -2.32 17.15
C LEU A 68 16.12 -0.89 17.73
N GLY A 69 15.67 -0.75 18.98
CA GLY A 69 15.41 0.56 19.62
C GLY A 69 13.92 0.90 19.66
N ASP A 70 13.57 1.99 20.34
CA ASP A 70 12.21 2.55 20.44
C ASP A 70 11.14 1.54 20.91
N GLY A 71 11.55 0.56 21.73
CA GLY A 71 10.69 -0.53 22.20
C GLY A 71 10.36 -1.59 21.14
N ILE A 72 10.91 -1.47 19.93
CA ILE A 72 10.72 -2.41 18.83
C ILE A 72 11.76 -3.53 18.92
N SER A 73 11.27 -4.77 18.83
CA SER A 73 12.09 -5.97 18.70
C SER A 73 11.53 -6.84 17.58
N VAL A 74 12.41 -7.31 16.71
CA VAL A 74 12.07 -8.18 15.59
C VAL A 74 12.69 -9.56 15.80
N PRO A 75 12.16 -10.64 15.20
CA PRO A 75 12.83 -11.93 15.19
C PRO A 75 14.25 -11.81 14.61
N ALA A 76 15.20 -12.55 15.17
CA ALA A 76 16.47 -12.78 14.49
C ALA A 76 16.22 -13.63 13.24
N GLY A 77 17.03 -13.39 12.21
CA GLY A 77 16.73 -13.82 10.86
C GLY A 77 15.80 -12.85 10.15
N GLY A 78 15.62 -13.08 8.86
CA GLY A 78 14.72 -12.34 8.00
C GLY A 78 14.42 -13.17 6.75
N PRO A 79 13.54 -12.69 5.86
CA PRO A 79 13.35 -13.27 4.54
C PRO A 79 14.69 -13.44 3.81
N GLY A 80 14.87 -14.57 3.12
CA GLY A 80 16.11 -14.91 2.43
C GLY A 80 17.30 -15.15 3.38
N ASP A 81 18.43 -14.53 3.09
CA ASP A 81 19.70 -14.68 3.83
C ASP A 81 19.93 -13.57 4.88
N CYS A 82 18.90 -12.77 5.18
CA CYS A 82 18.98 -11.67 6.13
C CYS A 82 19.17 -12.17 7.56
N THR A 83 20.20 -11.66 8.25
CA THR A 83 20.45 -12.01 9.66
C THR A 83 19.49 -11.32 10.63
N THR A 84 18.96 -10.16 10.24
CA THR A 84 17.92 -9.39 10.94
C THR A 84 17.34 -8.40 9.94
N ASN A 85 16.05 -8.09 10.05
CA ASN A 85 15.44 -7.04 9.24
C ASN A 85 15.55 -5.68 9.92
N ALA A 86 15.91 -4.66 9.15
CA ALA A 86 15.58 -3.28 9.48
C ALA A 86 14.06 -3.06 9.46
N PHE A 87 13.62 -2.02 10.13
CA PHE A 87 12.20 -1.73 10.34
C PHE A 87 11.95 -0.23 10.21
N ILE A 88 10.98 0.17 9.39
CA ILE A 88 10.54 1.57 9.35
C ILE A 88 9.49 1.76 10.45
N ASN A 89 9.89 2.38 11.55
CA ASN A 89 9.00 2.70 12.66
C ASN A 89 8.25 3.99 12.33
N ILE A 90 6.92 3.91 12.27
CA ILE A 90 6.02 5.04 12.10
C ILE A 90 5.32 5.25 13.42
N GLY A 91 5.58 6.38 14.07
CA GLY A 91 5.11 6.64 15.42
C GLY A 91 5.19 8.11 15.81
N SER A 92 4.87 8.39 17.06
CA SER A 92 4.99 9.70 17.69
C SER A 92 5.69 9.51 19.02
N ASP A 93 6.72 10.31 19.27
CA ASP A 93 7.34 10.41 20.57
C ASP A 93 6.54 11.41 21.41
N ASP A 94 6.16 11.05 22.65
CA ASP A 94 5.57 11.93 23.69
C ASP A 94 4.91 13.26 23.22
N GLY A 95 3.85 13.17 22.39
CA GLY A 95 3.06 14.33 21.96
C GLY A 95 3.66 15.15 20.82
N GLU A 96 4.75 14.69 20.22
CA GLU A 96 5.30 15.20 18.96
C GLU A 96 4.50 14.70 17.76
N THR A 97 4.67 15.39 16.63
CA THR A 97 4.04 14.99 15.37
C THR A 97 4.51 13.60 14.97
N MET A 98 3.59 12.83 14.39
CA MET A 98 3.95 11.54 13.83
C MET A 98 5.08 11.70 12.81
N HIS A 99 6.06 10.83 12.89
CA HIS A 99 7.21 10.79 12.00
C HIS A 99 7.57 9.32 11.71
N ALA A 100 8.47 9.12 10.75
CA ALA A 100 8.97 7.81 10.40
C ALA A 100 10.49 7.77 10.58
N LYS A 101 11.00 6.65 11.08
CA LYS A 101 12.43 6.45 11.33
C LYS A 101 12.84 5.03 10.96
N LEU A 102 13.99 4.89 10.32
CA LEU A 102 14.61 3.59 10.11
C LEU A 102 15.26 3.09 11.40
N LEU A 103 14.92 1.88 11.82
CA LEU A 103 15.57 1.14 12.91
C LEU A 103 16.33 -0.06 12.33
N GLY A 104 17.54 -0.29 12.82
CA GLY A 104 18.47 -1.25 12.22
C GLY A 104 19.16 -0.68 10.97
N GLU A 105 19.84 -1.56 10.22
CA GLU A 105 20.62 -1.18 9.04
C GLU A 105 20.09 -1.86 7.79
N LEU A 106 20.02 -1.11 6.68
CA LEU A 106 19.74 -1.68 5.37
C LEU A 106 20.98 -2.43 4.87
N VAL A 107 20.78 -3.64 4.35
CA VAL A 107 21.87 -4.46 3.79
C VAL A 107 21.51 -4.82 2.36
N GLU A 108 22.29 -4.35 1.39
CA GLU A 108 22.13 -4.72 -0.03
C GLU A 108 22.65 -6.14 -0.27
N MET A 109 21.72 -7.05 -0.56
CA MET A 109 21.97 -8.47 -0.84
C MET A 109 22.17 -8.77 -2.34
N GLY A 110 21.96 -7.76 -3.20
CA GLY A 110 22.05 -7.86 -4.65
C GLY A 110 20.69 -7.96 -5.33
N GLU A 111 20.68 -7.62 -6.62
CA GLU A 111 19.49 -7.74 -7.47
C GLU A 111 18.94 -9.18 -7.50
N SER A 112 17.62 -9.31 -7.54
CA SER A 112 16.91 -10.57 -7.77
C SER A 112 15.96 -10.44 -8.95
N GLU A 113 15.39 -11.56 -9.42
CA GLU A 113 14.39 -11.56 -10.52
C GLU A 113 13.17 -10.68 -10.20
N LEU A 114 12.85 -10.51 -8.91
CA LEU A 114 11.69 -9.74 -8.43
C LEU A 114 12.11 -8.45 -7.68
N ALA A 115 13.37 -8.04 -7.78
CA ALA A 115 13.89 -6.80 -7.20
C ALA A 115 15.13 -6.31 -7.98
N SER A 116 14.91 -5.94 -9.24
CA SER A 116 15.97 -5.58 -10.20
C SER A 116 16.15 -4.07 -10.42
N GLY A 117 15.34 -3.27 -9.75
CA GLY A 117 15.30 -1.83 -9.88
C GLY A 117 16.55 -1.11 -9.39
N PRO A 118 16.81 0.09 -9.93
CA PRO A 118 17.96 0.88 -9.54
C PRO A 118 17.78 1.44 -8.12
N VAL A 119 18.89 1.51 -7.40
CA VAL A 119 18.97 2.05 -6.04
C VAL A 119 19.63 3.41 -6.10
N THR A 120 19.05 4.38 -5.39
CA THR A 120 19.69 5.66 -5.14
C THR A 120 20.35 5.64 -3.76
N LEU A 121 21.54 6.21 -3.68
CA LEU A 121 22.22 6.47 -2.42
C LEU A 121 22.03 7.93 -2.02
N ASP A 122 22.04 8.20 -0.72
CA ASP A 122 22.05 9.57 -0.21
C ASP A 122 23.45 10.20 -0.27
N ALA A 123 23.59 11.41 0.29
CA ALA A 123 24.86 12.13 0.32
C ALA A 123 25.94 11.45 1.18
N ALA A 124 25.56 10.58 2.11
CA ALA A 124 26.47 9.78 2.92
C ALA A 124 26.87 8.46 2.22
N GLY A 125 26.26 8.14 1.08
CA GLY A 125 26.46 6.90 0.36
C GLY A 125 25.63 5.74 0.93
N GLU A 126 24.62 6.03 1.75
CA GLU A 126 23.73 5.04 2.33
C GLU A 126 22.54 4.77 1.39
N ILE A 127 22.00 3.55 1.44
CA ILE A 127 20.80 3.18 0.68
C ILE A 127 19.66 4.11 1.08
N PHE A 128 19.05 4.75 0.08
CA PHE A 128 18.07 5.80 0.29
C PHE A 128 16.70 5.49 -0.32
N SER A 129 16.65 5.15 -1.60
CA SER A 129 15.42 4.81 -2.31
C SER A 129 15.64 3.79 -3.41
N TYR A 130 14.55 3.20 -3.87
CA TYR A 130 14.50 2.15 -4.87
C TYR A 130 13.44 2.49 -5.93
N GLU A 131 13.79 2.47 -7.21
CA GLU A 131 12.82 2.66 -8.30
C GLU A 131 12.28 1.32 -8.77
N VAL A 132 10.97 1.14 -8.66
CA VAL A 132 10.28 -0.10 -9.00
C VAL A 132 10.33 -0.35 -10.51
N GLN A 133 10.70 -1.57 -10.90
CA GLN A 133 10.67 -2.04 -12.29
C GLN A 133 9.54 -3.03 -12.53
N ALA A 134 9.25 -3.28 -13.81
CA ALA A 134 8.24 -4.27 -14.20
C ALA A 134 8.64 -5.68 -13.73
N GLY A 135 7.76 -6.30 -12.95
CA GLY A 135 7.99 -7.64 -12.38
C GLY A 135 8.52 -7.62 -10.95
N ASP A 136 8.91 -6.46 -10.42
CA ASP A 136 9.34 -6.36 -9.03
C ASP A 136 8.18 -6.63 -8.06
N SER A 137 8.53 -7.08 -6.85
CA SER A 137 7.58 -7.28 -5.75
C SER A 137 8.10 -6.66 -4.47
N LEU A 138 7.20 -6.11 -3.65
CA LEU A 138 7.56 -5.47 -2.39
C LEU A 138 8.29 -6.43 -1.44
N ILE A 139 7.90 -7.71 -1.42
CA ILE A 139 8.54 -8.76 -0.61
C ILE A 139 10.00 -8.96 -1.02
N ALA A 140 10.27 -9.14 -2.32
CA ALA A 140 11.62 -9.35 -2.82
C ALA A 140 12.49 -8.09 -2.69
N ILE A 141 11.89 -6.89 -2.74
CA ILE A 141 12.58 -5.64 -2.41
C ILE A 141 12.98 -5.63 -0.93
N GLY A 142 12.08 -6.05 -0.02
CA GLY A 142 12.41 -6.21 1.39
C GLY A 142 13.55 -7.21 1.64
N GLU A 143 13.53 -8.35 0.95
CA GLU A 143 14.60 -9.36 0.97
C GLU A 143 15.93 -8.78 0.49
N ARG A 144 15.92 -8.03 -0.62
CA ARG A 144 17.12 -7.41 -1.20
C ARG A 144 17.81 -6.44 -0.23
N PHE A 145 17.04 -5.72 0.59
CA PHE A 145 17.58 -4.69 1.50
C PHE A 145 17.59 -5.09 2.97
N CYS A 146 17.21 -6.33 3.29
CA CYS A 146 16.99 -6.81 4.65
C CYS A 146 16.14 -5.84 5.47
N VAL A 147 14.97 -5.48 4.96
CA VAL A 147 14.02 -4.57 5.60
C VAL A 147 12.62 -5.18 5.58
N ASP A 148 11.85 -4.93 6.62
CA ASP A 148 10.47 -5.38 6.67
C ASP A 148 9.62 -4.70 5.58
N TYR A 149 9.23 -5.49 4.58
CA TYR A 149 8.51 -5.01 3.40
C TYR A 149 7.14 -4.40 3.73
N VAL A 150 6.51 -4.81 4.84
CA VAL A 150 5.21 -4.28 5.29
C VAL A 150 5.38 -2.84 5.76
N THR A 151 6.42 -2.56 6.54
CA THR A 151 6.75 -1.18 6.95
C THR A 151 7.20 -0.31 5.78
N VAL A 152 7.94 -0.87 4.82
CA VAL A 152 8.28 -0.16 3.56
C VAL A 152 7.01 0.24 2.82
N GLY A 153 6.07 -0.70 2.62
CA GLY A 153 4.81 -0.39 1.96
C GLY A 153 3.99 0.66 2.70
N SER A 154 3.88 0.52 4.03
CA SER A 154 3.11 1.46 4.87
C SER A 154 3.68 2.88 4.83
N PHE A 155 5.01 3.01 4.89
CA PHE A 155 5.69 4.30 4.81
C PHE A 155 5.54 4.95 3.43
N ASN A 156 5.69 4.17 2.36
CA ASN A 156 5.59 4.65 0.98
C ASN A 156 4.14 4.74 0.46
N HIS A 157 3.17 4.83 1.37
CA HIS A 157 1.75 4.93 1.06
C HIS A 157 1.24 3.85 0.10
N VAL A 158 1.91 2.69 0.05
CA VAL A 158 1.46 1.52 -0.70
C VAL A 158 0.21 1.01 -0.02
N ARG A 159 -0.87 1.08 -0.79
CA ARG A 159 -2.24 0.98 -0.32
C ARG A 159 -2.63 -0.47 -0.05
N GLY A 160 -2.23 -1.02 1.09
CA GLY A 160 -2.65 -2.35 1.57
C GLY A 160 -2.45 -3.48 0.55
N PHE A 161 -3.50 -3.83 -0.21
CA PHE A 161 -3.47 -4.87 -1.24
C PHE A 161 -3.15 -4.37 -2.65
N GLU A 162 -2.93 -3.07 -2.83
CA GLU A 162 -2.52 -2.52 -4.12
C GLU A 162 -1.08 -2.93 -4.46
N PRO A 163 -0.82 -3.36 -5.70
CA PRO A 163 0.54 -3.65 -6.13
C PRO A 163 1.32 -2.35 -6.31
N ILE A 164 2.64 -2.44 -6.12
CA ILE A 164 3.58 -1.41 -6.58
C ILE A 164 3.59 -1.38 -8.12
N ALA A 165 3.76 -0.19 -8.69
CA ALA A 165 3.78 0.02 -10.13
C ALA A 165 5.20 0.36 -10.63
N PRO A 166 5.54 -0.03 -11.87
CA PRO A 166 6.81 0.39 -12.46
C PRO A 166 6.93 1.92 -12.54
N GLY A 167 8.08 2.43 -12.11
CA GLY A 167 8.36 3.86 -11.98
C GLY A 167 8.03 4.47 -10.62
N ASP A 168 7.38 3.73 -9.71
CA ASP A 168 7.24 4.14 -8.32
C ASP A 168 8.63 4.25 -7.67
N VAL A 169 8.81 5.22 -6.78
CA VAL A 169 10.03 5.39 -6.01
C VAL A 169 9.73 5.08 -4.55
N LEU A 170 10.24 3.93 -4.07
CA LEU A 170 10.11 3.54 -2.67
C LEU A 170 11.29 4.09 -1.88
N TYR A 171 11.04 5.03 -0.99
CA TYR A 171 11.98 5.50 0.01
C TYR A 171 12.16 4.44 1.11
N LEU A 172 13.42 4.04 1.33
CA LEU A 172 13.79 3.02 2.31
C LEU A 172 14.38 3.61 3.59
N ARG A 173 14.81 4.88 3.53
CA ARG A 173 15.39 5.63 4.65
C ARG A 173 14.58 6.91 4.90
N PRO A 174 13.59 6.86 5.80
CA PRO A 174 12.85 8.03 6.21
C PRO A 174 13.75 9.10 6.85
N ASP A 175 13.37 10.36 6.68
CA ASP A 175 13.95 11.46 7.44
C ASP A 175 13.12 11.64 8.73
N PRO A 176 13.67 11.31 9.91
CA PRO A 176 12.92 11.37 11.17
C PRO A 176 12.53 12.78 11.59
N THR A 177 13.07 13.81 10.93
CA THR A 177 12.71 15.21 11.20
C THR A 177 11.47 15.67 10.41
N LEU A 178 11.01 14.85 9.45
CA LEU A 178 9.83 15.16 8.66
C LEU A 178 8.57 14.57 9.29
N PRO A 179 7.45 15.32 9.30
CA PRO A 179 6.19 14.77 9.74
C PRO A 179 5.69 13.73 8.72
N PHE A 180 5.27 12.57 9.22
CA PHE A 180 4.63 11.53 8.44
C PHE A 180 3.16 11.89 8.17
N VAL A 181 2.76 11.75 6.92
CA VAL A 181 1.36 11.92 6.50
C VAL A 181 0.65 10.57 6.63
N ASP A 182 -0.19 10.42 7.65
CA ASP A 182 -1.07 9.25 7.76
C ASP A 182 -2.18 9.34 6.72
N ILE A 183 -2.22 8.40 5.77
CA ILE A 183 -3.20 8.38 4.68
C ILE A 183 -4.57 7.85 5.10
N TYR A 184 -4.68 7.21 6.25
CA TYR A 184 -5.91 6.57 6.73
C TYR A 184 -6.68 7.43 7.75
N SER A 185 -5.97 8.27 8.50
CA SER A 185 -6.51 8.98 9.67
C SER A 185 -6.49 10.50 9.49
N PRO A 186 -7.53 11.10 8.87
CA PRO A 186 -7.65 12.56 8.80
C PRO A 186 -7.71 13.18 10.21
N TYR A 187 -6.95 14.24 10.43
CA TYR A 187 -6.71 14.86 11.74
C TYR A 187 -8.00 15.32 12.45
N ASN A 188 -8.93 15.93 11.68
CA ASN A 188 -10.17 16.50 12.21
C ASN A 188 -11.40 15.62 11.98
N ALA A 189 -11.23 14.32 11.71
CA ALA A 189 -12.37 13.45 11.46
C ALA A 189 -13.23 13.24 12.71
N ALA A 190 -14.54 13.49 12.56
CA ALA A 190 -15.51 13.08 13.56
C ALA A 190 -15.61 11.53 13.60
N PRO A 191 -15.80 10.92 14.78
CA PRO A 191 -16.02 9.49 14.89
C PRO A 191 -17.17 9.02 13.97
N GLY A 192 -16.93 7.94 13.22
CA GLY A 192 -17.89 7.38 12.27
C GLY A 192 -17.98 8.10 10.92
N SER A 193 -17.17 9.13 10.68
CA SER A 193 -17.04 9.72 9.35
C SER A 193 -16.29 8.79 8.39
N SER A 194 -16.62 8.87 7.09
CA SER A 194 -15.88 8.13 6.06
C SER A 194 -14.55 8.80 5.79
N THR A 195 -13.45 8.03 5.85
CA THR A 195 -12.09 8.50 5.56
C THR A 195 -11.70 8.34 4.09
N ILE A 196 -12.52 7.65 3.29
CA ILE A 196 -12.27 7.41 1.85
C ILE A 196 -11.98 8.71 1.08
N PRO A 197 -12.73 9.82 1.26
CA PRO A 197 -12.45 11.06 0.53
C PRO A 197 -11.09 11.68 0.87
N TYR A 198 -10.63 11.51 2.11
CA TYR A 198 -9.30 11.96 2.53
C TYR A 198 -8.22 11.09 1.90
N TYR A 199 -8.37 9.77 2.02
CA TYR A 199 -7.47 8.77 1.44
C TYR A 199 -7.28 8.95 -0.08
N ASP A 200 -8.36 9.17 -0.81
CA ASP A 200 -8.32 9.45 -2.27
C ASP A 200 -7.71 10.82 -2.58
N GLY A 201 -7.98 11.82 -1.74
CA GLY A 201 -7.37 13.13 -1.87
C GLY A 201 -5.86 13.08 -1.70
N VAL A 202 -5.36 12.38 -0.68
CA VAL A 202 -3.93 12.22 -0.44
C VAL A 202 -3.26 11.52 -1.62
N ALA A 203 -3.81 10.43 -2.14
CA ALA A 203 -3.20 9.77 -3.30
C ALA A 203 -3.24 10.61 -4.59
N ALA A 204 -4.30 11.39 -4.81
CA ALA A 204 -4.33 12.34 -5.91
C ALA A 204 -3.23 13.41 -5.76
N PHE A 205 -3.00 13.87 -4.52
CA PHE A 205 -1.91 14.81 -4.23
C PHE A 205 -0.54 14.16 -4.43
N SER A 206 -0.31 12.95 -3.91
CA SER A 206 0.93 12.18 -4.14
C SER A 206 1.18 11.98 -5.63
N THR A 207 0.16 11.67 -6.43
CA THR A 207 0.28 11.55 -7.90
C THR A 207 0.71 12.86 -8.55
N ALA A 208 0.14 13.98 -8.14
CA ALA A 208 0.52 15.30 -8.65
C ALA A 208 1.98 15.65 -8.29
N VAL A 209 2.42 15.30 -7.08
CA VAL A 209 3.80 15.46 -6.62
C VAL A 209 4.75 14.54 -7.40
N ALA A 210 4.42 13.26 -7.55
CA ALA A 210 5.23 12.30 -8.30
C ALA A 210 5.46 12.77 -9.75
N THR A 211 4.39 13.25 -10.41
CA THR A 211 4.41 13.75 -11.79
C THR A 211 4.90 15.20 -11.93
N ALA A 212 5.34 15.85 -10.84
CA ALA A 212 5.81 17.23 -10.78
C ALA A 212 4.78 18.29 -11.24
N ASP A 213 3.48 17.98 -11.17
CA ASP A 213 2.40 18.94 -11.42
C ASP A 213 2.06 19.73 -10.15
N LEU A 214 2.90 20.72 -9.83
CA LEU A 214 2.69 21.59 -8.67
C LEU A 214 1.41 22.45 -8.80
N GLY A 215 0.87 22.63 -10.00
CA GLY A 215 -0.40 23.33 -10.21
C GLY A 215 -1.56 22.49 -9.66
N ALA A 216 -1.62 21.22 -10.06
CA ALA A 216 -2.59 20.26 -9.53
C ALA A 216 -2.37 20.03 -8.03
N ALA A 217 -1.13 19.91 -7.56
CA ALA A 217 -0.83 19.72 -6.14
C ALA A 217 -1.39 20.86 -5.29
N ARG A 218 -1.15 22.13 -5.66
CA ARG A 218 -1.70 23.29 -4.93
C ARG A 218 -3.23 23.33 -4.95
N PHE A 219 -3.86 22.95 -6.06
CA PHE A 219 -5.32 22.86 -6.14
C PHE A 219 -5.90 21.79 -5.20
N LEU A 220 -5.28 20.61 -5.15
CA LEU A 220 -5.68 19.53 -4.25
C LEU A 220 -5.43 19.90 -2.79
N TRP A 221 -4.31 20.57 -2.51
CA TRP A 221 -3.93 21.01 -1.17
C TRP A 221 -4.98 21.90 -0.50
N GLN A 222 -5.60 22.83 -1.24
CA GLN A 222 -6.68 23.69 -0.73
C GLN A 222 -7.85 22.91 -0.10
N ARG A 223 -8.01 21.63 -0.44
CA ARG A 223 -9.05 20.74 0.07
C ARG A 223 -8.54 19.86 1.21
N LEU A 224 -7.27 19.45 1.14
CA LEU A 224 -6.63 18.53 2.08
C LEU A 224 -6.10 19.21 3.35
N GLU A 225 -5.66 20.47 3.27
CA GLU A 225 -4.97 21.17 4.36
C GLU A 225 -5.73 21.08 5.69
N LYS A 226 -7.06 21.24 5.66
CA LYS A 226 -7.91 21.18 6.86
C LYS A 226 -7.95 19.81 7.56
N ASP A 227 -7.57 18.76 6.86
CA ASP A 227 -7.59 17.38 7.35
C ASP A 227 -6.20 16.92 7.81
N MET A 228 -5.20 17.81 7.77
CA MET A 228 -3.84 17.55 8.24
C MET A 228 -3.63 18.14 9.65
N PRO A 229 -2.73 17.56 10.45
CA PRO A 229 -2.23 18.22 11.66
C PRO A 229 -1.67 19.62 11.31
N PRO A 230 -1.93 20.67 12.10
CA PRO A 230 -1.55 22.05 11.76
C PRO A 230 -0.05 22.23 11.45
N GLU A 231 0.81 21.52 12.19
CA GLU A 231 2.25 21.57 12.01
C GLU A 231 2.71 20.82 10.75
N THR A 232 2.11 19.66 10.43
CA THR A 232 2.32 18.97 9.15
C THR A 232 1.86 19.84 7.98
N ALA A 233 0.69 20.47 8.11
CA ALA A 233 0.12 21.36 7.12
C ALA A 233 1.04 22.56 6.84
N ALA A 234 1.64 23.15 7.89
CA ALA A 234 2.57 24.26 7.74
C ALA A 234 3.80 23.89 6.90
N VAL A 235 4.38 22.70 7.12
CA VAL A 235 5.53 22.20 6.34
C VAL A 235 5.15 22.02 4.87
N ILE A 236 4.00 21.39 4.59
CA ILE A 236 3.55 21.14 3.21
C ILE A 236 3.21 22.44 2.49
N THR A 237 2.52 23.37 3.15
CA THR A 237 2.20 24.70 2.60
C THR A 237 3.48 25.47 2.26
N GLN A 238 4.49 25.42 3.12
CA GLN A 238 5.78 26.04 2.85
C GLN A 238 6.48 25.39 1.65
N ALA A 239 6.55 24.05 1.61
CA ALA A 239 7.14 23.32 0.50
C ALA A 239 6.47 23.62 -0.85
N LEU A 240 5.15 23.77 -0.88
CA LEU A 240 4.38 24.19 -2.07
C LEU A 240 4.60 25.66 -2.47
N SER A 241 4.95 26.51 -1.51
CA SER A 241 5.30 27.93 -1.74
C SER A 241 6.71 28.09 -2.28
N ASP A 242 7.64 27.23 -1.84
CA ASP A 242 9.05 27.24 -2.23
C ASP A 242 9.33 26.38 -3.47
N ASP A 243 8.31 25.72 -4.00
CA ASP A 243 8.40 24.74 -5.09
C ASP A 243 9.37 23.60 -4.79
N ASP A 244 9.48 23.22 -3.49
CA ASP A 244 10.37 22.15 -3.01
C ASP A 244 9.76 20.76 -3.29
N LEU A 245 9.84 20.37 -4.55
CA LEU A 245 9.38 19.08 -5.03
C LEU A 245 10.07 17.90 -4.33
N SER A 246 11.34 18.06 -3.96
CA SER A 246 12.12 17.01 -3.29
C SER A 246 11.60 16.76 -1.89
N LEU A 247 11.27 17.81 -1.13
CA LEU A 247 10.62 17.68 0.16
C LEU A 247 9.22 17.08 0.04
N LEU A 248 8.41 17.56 -0.91
CA LEU A 248 7.07 17.03 -1.13
C LEU A 248 7.07 15.53 -1.44
N ARG A 249 8.00 15.06 -2.29
CA ARG A 249 8.14 13.62 -2.60
C ARG A 249 8.55 12.77 -1.41
N ARG A 250 9.28 13.34 -0.43
CA ARG A 250 9.62 12.61 0.80
C ARG A 250 8.45 12.55 1.80
N MET A 251 7.55 13.52 1.76
CA MET A 251 6.35 13.56 2.62
C MET A 251 5.15 12.81 2.03
N PHE A 252 5.12 12.72 0.70
CA PHE A 252 4.15 11.96 -0.09
C PHE A 252 4.90 10.98 -1.01
N PRO A 253 5.60 10.01 -0.39
CA PRO A 253 6.33 8.98 -1.12
C PRO A 253 5.42 8.10 -1.97
#